data_AF-A0A7C3DWX9-F1
#
_entry.id   AF-A0A7C3DWX9-F1
#
_cell.length_a   1.000
_cell.length_b   1.000
_cell.length_c   1.000
_cell.angle_alpha   90.00
_cell.angle_beta   90.00
_cell.angle_gamma   90.00
#
_symmetry.space_group_name_H-M   'P 1'
#
loop_
_entity.id
_entity.type
_entity.pdbx_description
1 polymer ?
#
loop_
_entity_poly.entity_id
_entity_poly.type
_entity_poly.pdbx_seq_one_letter_code
_entity_poly.pdbx_strand_id
1 'polypeptide(L)'
;MPVQIRKYRKRETPVPGWFKLLWFSPVLIVAFIVKFPDWRRSYLLNHFGKETYAEIELVSLSGLRGMFDDKNILYTFQADGMLYTGFESAPVNQSCVFTPFGLTVEPRQKYTVRYYPDDPSIHRLCLDKPYAGNMLRYLEDVAEKLGEIPEFESLNPAVRLCIAVAVFKQYHFDGWANIMYFDEYLLENLSNNGYTYRNMIHSEEFKILTENCENM
;
A
#
# COMPACT_ATOMS: atom_id res chain seq x y z
N MET A 1 -46.67 52.48 -42.02
CA MET A 1 -45.53 51.88 -42.76
C MET A 1 -44.83 50.90 -41.83
N PRO A 2 -44.75 49.60 -42.14
CA PRO A 2 -44.14 48.63 -41.24
C PRO A 2 -42.61 48.68 -41.36
N VAL A 3 -41.92 48.76 -40.22
CA VAL A 3 -40.45 48.74 -40.13
C VAL A 3 -39.98 47.29 -40.27
N GLN A 4 -39.30 46.97 -41.36
CA GLN A 4 -38.66 45.67 -41.55
C GLN A 4 -37.36 45.61 -40.73
N ILE A 5 -37.37 44.87 -39.62
CA ILE A 5 -36.16 44.55 -38.85
C ILE A 5 -35.40 43.43 -39.58
N ARG A 6 -34.33 43.78 -40.30
CA ARG A 6 -33.40 42.80 -40.89
C ARG A 6 -32.68 42.04 -39.78
N LYS A 7 -33.02 40.76 -39.57
CA LYS A 7 -32.23 39.82 -38.76
C LYS A 7 -30.89 39.59 -39.44
N TYR A 8 -29.83 40.22 -38.93
CA TYR A 8 -28.45 39.90 -39.32
C TYR A 8 -28.08 38.51 -38.76
N ARG A 9 -28.00 37.51 -39.65
CA ARG A 9 -27.47 36.19 -39.33
C ARG A 9 -25.95 36.31 -39.26
N LYS A 10 -25.38 36.37 -38.05
CA LYS A 10 -23.92 36.32 -37.84
C LYS A 10 -23.39 35.04 -38.49
N ARG A 11 -22.54 35.18 -39.52
CA ARG A 11 -21.75 34.06 -40.04
C ARG A 11 -20.67 33.78 -39.01
N GLU A 12 -20.80 32.67 -38.30
CA GLU A 12 -19.72 32.13 -37.49
C GLU A 12 -18.65 31.61 -38.45
N THR A 13 -17.53 32.32 -38.55
CA THR A 13 -16.36 31.82 -39.25
C THR A 13 -15.80 30.65 -38.45
N PRO A 14 -15.63 29.46 -39.06
CA PRO A 14 -15.14 28.29 -38.34
C PRO A 14 -13.72 28.58 -37.85
N VAL A 15 -13.52 28.48 -36.53
CA VAL A 15 -12.20 28.67 -35.92
C VAL A 15 -11.23 27.63 -36.50
N PRO A 16 -10.06 28.03 -37.02
CA PRO A 16 -9.08 27.12 -37.58
C PRO A 16 -8.66 26.05 -36.55
N GLY A 17 -8.54 24.78 -36.98
CA GLY A 17 -8.23 23.66 -36.09
C GLY A 17 -6.93 23.82 -35.28
N TRP A 18 -5.93 24.53 -35.82
CA TRP A 18 -4.67 24.83 -35.12
C TRP A 18 -4.85 25.77 -33.92
N PHE A 19 -5.89 26.61 -33.92
CA PHE A 19 -6.22 27.45 -32.77
C PHE A 19 -6.69 26.59 -31.59
N LYS A 20 -7.32 25.43 -31.84
CA LYS A 20 -7.69 24.46 -30.79
C LYS A 20 -6.46 23.79 -30.17
N LEU A 21 -5.38 23.56 -30.93
CA LEU A 21 -4.12 23.02 -30.42
C LEU A 21 -3.42 23.98 -29.44
N LEU A 22 -3.55 25.29 -29.65
CA LEU A 22 -3.03 26.30 -28.71
C LEU A 22 -3.74 26.25 -27.34
N TRP A 23 -5.01 25.82 -27.27
CA TRP A 23 -5.71 25.62 -26.00
C TRP A 23 -5.24 24.38 -25.23
N PHE A 24 -4.72 23.36 -25.92
CA PHE A 24 -4.18 22.16 -25.27
C PHE A 24 -2.73 22.35 -24.79
N SER A 25 -1.98 23.30 -25.35
CA SER A 25 -0.58 23.53 -24.98
C SER A 25 -0.40 23.89 -23.48
N PRO A 26 -1.15 24.83 -22.88
CA PRO A 26 -1.06 25.10 -21.45
C PRO A 26 -1.40 23.89 -20.57
N VAL A 27 -2.41 23.10 -20.95
CA VAL A 27 -2.80 21.89 -20.20
C VAL A 27 -1.69 20.84 -20.25
N LEU A 28 -1.08 20.63 -21.42
CA LEU A 28 0.05 19.72 -21.58
C LEU A 28 1.29 20.19 -20.82
N ILE A 29 1.57 21.49 -20.82
CA ILE A 29 2.67 22.08 -20.05
C ILE A 29 2.44 21.88 -18.55
N VAL A 30 1.23 22.15 -18.05
CA VAL A 30 0.87 21.93 -16.63
C VAL A 30 0.96 20.45 -16.28
N ALA A 31 0.41 19.56 -17.12
CA ALA A 31 0.51 18.12 -16.90
C ALA A 31 1.98 17.66 -16.87
N PHE A 32 2.81 18.18 -17.76
CA PHE A 32 4.25 17.88 -17.77
C PHE A 32 4.92 18.39 -16.50
N ILE A 33 4.72 19.66 -16.10
CA ILE A 33 5.34 20.21 -14.89
C ILE A 33 4.91 19.45 -13.63
N VAL A 34 3.64 19.05 -13.53
CA VAL A 34 3.11 18.35 -12.36
C VAL A 34 3.55 16.88 -12.33
N LYS A 35 3.58 16.19 -13.48
CA LYS A 35 3.87 14.74 -13.54
C LYS A 35 5.33 14.41 -13.81
N PHE A 36 6.11 15.34 -14.36
CA PHE A 36 7.52 15.13 -14.65
C PHE A 36 8.35 14.82 -13.40
N PRO A 37 8.15 15.45 -12.23
CA PRO A 37 8.85 15.08 -11.01
C PRO A 37 8.59 13.62 -10.59
N ASP A 38 7.33 13.19 -10.58
CA ASP A 38 6.94 11.80 -10.24
C ASP A 38 7.48 10.80 -11.25
N TRP A 39 7.38 11.12 -12.53
CA TRP A 39 7.92 10.30 -13.62
C TRP A 39 9.43 10.19 -13.51
N ARG A 40 10.15 11.31 -13.31
CA ARG A 40 11.61 11.33 -13.16
C ARG A 40 12.04 10.53 -11.94
N ARG A 41 11.39 10.71 -10.79
CA ARG A 41 11.64 9.93 -9.57
C ARG A 41 11.46 8.43 -9.86
N SER A 42 10.34 8.06 -10.46
CA SER A 42 10.06 6.65 -10.81
C SER A 42 11.07 6.09 -11.81
N TYR A 43 11.44 6.86 -12.83
CA TYR A 43 12.41 6.47 -13.84
C TYR A 43 13.79 6.22 -13.22
N LEU A 44 14.30 7.16 -12.42
CA LEU A 44 15.60 7.05 -11.77
C LEU A 44 15.63 5.85 -10.80
N LEU A 45 14.60 5.69 -9.98
CA LEU A 45 14.52 4.56 -9.05
C LEU A 45 14.45 3.22 -9.79
N ASN A 46 13.70 3.12 -10.89
CA ASN A 46 13.54 1.84 -11.58
C ASN A 46 14.76 1.42 -12.40
N HIS A 47 15.55 2.37 -12.93
CA HIS A 47 16.70 2.06 -13.81
C HIS A 47 18.04 2.11 -13.08
N PHE A 48 18.17 2.97 -12.07
CA PHE A 48 19.44 3.24 -11.38
C PHE A 48 19.34 3.08 -9.86
N GLY A 49 18.18 2.68 -9.35
CA GLY A 49 17.97 2.53 -7.92
C GLY A 49 18.79 1.39 -7.32
N LYS A 50 19.39 1.65 -6.16
CA LYS A 50 19.94 0.63 -5.26
C LYS A 50 18.95 0.38 -4.12
N GLU A 51 19.03 -0.81 -3.54
CA GLU A 51 18.19 -1.22 -2.41
C GLU A 51 19.02 -1.28 -1.12
N THR A 52 18.45 -0.80 -0.02
CA THR A 52 18.94 -0.96 1.35
C THR A 52 17.73 -1.11 2.27
N TYR A 53 17.92 -1.06 3.59
CA TYR A 53 16.83 -1.10 4.55
C TYR A 53 16.57 0.28 5.17
N ALA A 54 15.30 0.62 5.27
CA ALA A 54 14.80 1.72 6.08
C ALA A 54 14.13 1.18 7.34
N GLU A 55 14.28 1.90 8.44
CA GLU A 55 13.57 1.64 9.69
C GLU A 55 12.41 2.63 9.82
N ILE A 56 11.23 2.13 10.20
CA ILE A 56 10.06 2.97 10.47
C ILE A 56 10.26 3.67 11.81
N GLU A 57 10.27 5.00 11.81
CA GLU A 57 10.39 5.80 13.03
C GLU A 57 9.01 6.05 13.66
N LEU A 58 8.02 6.37 12.82
CA LEU A 58 6.71 6.79 13.26
C LEU A 58 5.63 6.40 12.26
N VAL A 59 4.47 6.05 12.79
CA VAL A 59 3.25 5.71 12.06
C VAL A 59 2.09 6.52 12.66
N SER A 60 1.22 7.08 11.82
CA SER A 60 0.08 7.91 12.28
C SER A 60 -1.20 7.59 11.52
N LEU A 61 -2.32 7.41 12.22
CA LEU A 61 -3.64 7.20 11.58
C LEU A 61 -4.18 8.46 10.91
N SER A 62 -3.79 9.65 11.40
CA SER A 62 -4.31 10.95 10.95
C SER A 62 -3.33 11.71 10.04
N GLY A 63 -2.23 11.08 9.65
CA GLY A 63 -1.14 11.71 8.89
C GLY A 63 -0.08 12.35 9.78
N LEU A 64 1.05 12.69 9.19
CA LEU A 64 2.24 13.21 9.90
C LEU A 64 2.50 14.71 9.66
N ARG A 65 1.75 15.36 8.76
CA ARG A 65 1.96 16.76 8.36
C ARG A 65 0.65 17.47 8.00
N GLY A 66 0.10 18.30 8.89
CA GLY A 66 -0.93 19.31 8.56
C GLY A 66 -2.19 18.83 7.80
N MET A 67 -3.07 19.75 7.42
CA MET A 67 -4.40 19.45 6.85
C MET A 67 -4.41 18.81 5.45
N PHE A 68 -3.25 18.56 4.81
CA PHE A 68 -3.17 18.15 3.39
C PHE A 68 -2.10 17.10 3.05
N ASP A 69 -1.37 16.55 4.02
CA ASP A 69 -0.35 15.54 3.73
C ASP A 69 -0.92 14.15 4.00
N ASP A 70 -1.04 13.34 2.95
CA ASP A 70 -1.52 11.95 2.99
C ASP A 70 -0.47 10.98 3.56
N LYS A 71 0.72 11.50 3.87
CA LYS A 71 1.84 10.75 4.42
C LYS A 71 1.60 10.40 5.88
N ASN A 72 1.60 9.11 6.17
CA ASN A 72 1.33 8.54 7.49
C ASN A 72 2.47 7.68 8.04
N ILE A 73 3.55 7.52 7.28
CA ILE A 73 4.76 6.78 7.68
C ILE A 73 5.99 7.68 7.56
N LEU A 74 6.77 7.76 8.63
CA LEU A 74 8.11 8.35 8.68
C LEU A 74 9.14 7.22 8.78
N TYR A 75 10.15 7.25 7.93
CA TYR A 75 11.24 6.28 7.97
C TYR A 75 12.60 6.94 7.80
N THR A 76 13.62 6.24 8.27
CA THR A 76 15.03 6.63 8.10
C THR A 76 15.83 5.51 7.46
N PHE A 77 16.84 5.85 6.68
CA PHE A 77 17.78 4.87 6.12
C PHE A 77 19.16 5.48 5.95
N GLN A 78 20.19 4.63 5.88
CA GLN A 78 21.56 5.06 5.66
C GLN A 78 21.99 4.82 4.20
N ALA A 79 22.60 5.84 3.60
CA ALA A 79 23.27 5.76 2.31
C ALA A 79 24.57 6.57 2.39
N ASP A 80 25.69 5.97 1.94
CA ASP A 80 27.01 6.60 1.92
C ASP A 80 27.43 7.24 3.27
N GLY A 81 27.07 6.57 4.38
CA GLY A 81 27.36 7.01 5.74
C GLY A 81 26.50 8.16 6.26
N MET A 82 25.54 8.65 5.47
CA MET A 82 24.58 9.70 5.85
C MET A 82 23.20 9.11 6.12
N LEU A 83 22.51 9.69 7.11
CA LEU A 83 21.14 9.33 7.46
C LEU A 83 20.16 10.19 6.65
N TYR A 84 19.24 9.53 5.95
CA TYR A 84 18.20 10.16 5.16
C TYR A 84 16.84 9.88 5.78
N THR A 85 15.96 10.87 5.73
CA THR A 85 14.58 10.77 6.20
C THR A 85 13.62 10.78 5.02
N GLY A 86 12.61 9.92 5.08
CA GLY A 86 11.57 9.83 4.07
C GLY A 86 10.18 9.73 4.66
N PHE A 87 9.19 10.00 3.82
CA PHE A 87 7.78 9.89 4.16
C PHE A 87 7.09 9.00 3.12
N GLU A 88 6.15 8.17 3.56
CA GLU A 88 5.31 7.38 2.66
C GLU A 88 3.84 7.40 3.09
N SER A 89 2.95 7.17 2.11
CA SER A 89 1.51 7.01 2.35
C SER A 89 1.16 5.53 2.24
N ALA A 90 0.38 5.04 3.19
CA ALA A 90 -0.12 3.68 3.21
C ALA A 90 -1.61 3.68 3.59
N PRO A 91 -2.37 2.62 3.22
CA PRO A 91 -3.76 2.46 3.67
C PRO A 91 -3.87 2.48 5.20
N VAL A 92 -4.98 3.00 5.71
CA VAL A 92 -5.32 3.04 7.15
C VAL A 92 -6.72 2.48 7.35
N ASN A 93 -6.94 1.81 8.49
CA ASN A 93 -8.29 1.59 9.03
C ASN A 93 -8.45 2.35 10.35
N GLN A 94 -9.41 1.95 11.17
CA GLN A 94 -9.70 2.59 12.45
C GLN A 94 -8.58 2.41 13.50
N SER A 95 -7.73 1.40 13.33
CA SER A 95 -6.80 0.93 14.37
C SER A 95 -5.33 1.02 13.96
N CYS A 96 -5.01 0.82 12.69
CA CYS A 96 -3.62 0.71 12.22
C CYS A 96 -3.42 1.15 10.76
N VAL A 97 -2.15 1.25 10.39
CA VAL A 97 -1.67 1.51 9.03
C VAL A 97 -1.19 0.18 8.45
N PHE A 98 -1.46 -0.08 7.16
CA PHE A 98 -1.19 -1.39 6.56
C PHE A 98 -0.24 -1.34 5.38
N THR A 99 0.48 -2.43 5.19
CA THR A 99 1.13 -2.75 3.93
C THR A 99 0.08 -2.98 2.83
N PRO A 100 0.47 -2.96 1.54
CA PRO A 100 -0.43 -3.32 0.44
C PRO A 100 -1.06 -4.72 0.56
N PHE A 101 -0.50 -5.60 1.38
CA PHE A 101 -0.99 -6.97 1.63
C PHE A 101 -1.77 -7.09 2.95
N GLY A 102 -2.18 -5.97 3.56
CA GLY A 102 -3.01 -5.95 4.76
C GLY A 102 -2.27 -6.11 6.08
N LEU A 103 -0.98 -6.43 6.12
CA LEU A 103 -0.23 -6.54 7.38
C LEU A 103 0.05 -5.18 8.03
N THR A 104 0.07 -5.13 9.36
CA THR A 104 0.28 -3.90 10.16
C THR A 104 1.68 -3.32 9.98
N VAL A 105 1.77 -2.01 9.75
CA VAL A 105 3.03 -1.27 9.75
C VAL A 105 3.24 -0.64 11.11
N GLU A 106 4.37 -0.95 11.76
CA GLU A 106 4.68 -0.50 13.11
C GLU A 106 6.05 0.16 13.21
N PRO A 107 6.28 1.03 14.21
CA PRO A 107 7.62 1.56 14.50
C PRO A 107 8.67 0.47 14.71
N ARG A 108 9.92 0.77 14.35
CA ARG A 108 11.11 -0.11 14.39
C ARG A 108 11.09 -1.29 13.42
N GLN A 109 10.00 -1.51 12.69
CA GLN A 109 10.00 -2.44 11.58
C GLN A 109 10.93 -1.97 10.47
N LYS A 110 11.49 -2.91 9.72
CA LYS A 110 12.41 -2.61 8.61
C LYS A 110 11.85 -3.02 7.27
N TYR A 111 11.92 -2.14 6.28
CA TYR A 111 11.47 -2.42 4.92
C TYR A 111 12.57 -2.07 3.93
N THR A 112 12.54 -2.70 2.76
CA THR A 112 13.44 -2.29 1.69
C THR A 112 13.11 -0.84 1.30
N VAL A 113 14.14 -0.02 1.14
CA VAL A 113 14.05 1.29 0.51
C VAL A 113 14.87 1.27 -0.76
N ARG A 114 14.29 1.75 -1.85
CA ARG A 114 14.99 1.96 -3.09
C ARG A 114 15.40 3.42 -3.18
N TYR A 115 16.67 3.71 -3.45
CA TYR A 115 17.19 5.06 -3.55
C TYR A 115 18.13 5.22 -4.76
N TYR A 116 18.21 6.42 -5.31
CA TYR A 116 19.15 6.74 -6.39
C TYR A 116 20.52 7.10 -5.80
N PRO A 117 21.60 6.37 -6.12
CA PRO A 117 22.89 6.53 -5.44
C PRO A 117 23.54 7.90 -5.64
N ASP A 118 23.36 8.56 -6.79
CA ASP A 118 23.96 9.88 -7.03
C ASP A 118 23.21 11.01 -6.30
N ASP A 119 21.96 10.77 -5.90
CA ASP A 119 21.14 11.68 -5.10
C ASP A 119 20.16 10.88 -4.21
N PRO A 120 20.60 10.42 -3.02
CA PRO A 120 19.79 9.57 -2.16
C PRO A 120 18.54 10.25 -1.60
N SER A 121 18.35 11.56 -1.78
CA SER A 121 17.08 12.23 -1.47
C SER A 121 15.93 11.73 -2.36
N ILE A 122 16.27 11.17 -3.54
CA ILE A 122 15.35 10.47 -4.42
C ILE A 122 15.29 9.02 -3.95
N HIS A 123 14.28 8.71 -3.13
CA HIS A 123 14.08 7.39 -2.54
C HIS A 123 12.59 7.00 -2.55
N ARG A 124 12.29 5.74 -2.23
CA ARG A 124 10.93 5.20 -2.04
C ARG A 124 10.97 3.99 -1.12
N LEU A 125 10.07 3.95 -0.15
CA LEU A 125 9.87 2.80 0.74
C LEU A 125 9.06 1.71 0.00
N CYS A 126 9.53 0.47 0.07
CA CYS A 126 8.88 -0.70 -0.51
C CYS A 126 8.20 -1.51 0.60
N LEU A 127 6.97 -1.14 0.95
CA LEU A 127 6.16 -1.83 1.97
C LEU A 127 5.78 -3.27 1.57
N ASP A 128 5.92 -3.62 0.30
CA ASP A 128 5.77 -4.96 -0.26
C ASP A 128 6.99 -5.86 -0.03
N LYS A 129 8.10 -5.31 0.48
CA LYS A 129 9.36 -6.01 0.74
C LYS A 129 9.79 -5.83 2.20
N PRO A 130 9.11 -6.49 3.16
CA PRO A 130 9.51 -6.45 4.56
C PRO A 130 10.87 -7.14 4.78
N TYR A 131 11.62 -6.68 5.78
CA TYR A 131 12.78 -7.40 6.27
C TYR A 131 12.36 -8.75 6.90
N ALA A 132 13.22 -9.76 6.83
CA ALA A 132 12.92 -11.10 7.36
C ALA A 132 12.52 -11.07 8.85
N GLY A 133 13.12 -10.18 9.64
CA GLY A 133 12.75 -9.99 11.04
C GLY A 133 11.31 -9.51 11.25
N ASN A 134 10.75 -8.72 10.32
CA ASN A 134 9.33 -8.36 10.38
C ASN A 134 8.47 -9.58 10.05
N MET A 135 8.87 -10.40 9.08
CA MET A 135 8.12 -11.60 8.72
C MET A 135 8.02 -12.60 9.87
N LEU A 136 9.08 -12.73 10.68
CA LEU A 136 9.05 -13.57 11.88
C LEU A 136 8.08 -13.03 12.93
N ARG A 137 8.06 -11.71 13.14
CA ARG A 137 7.07 -11.07 14.03
C ARG A 137 5.65 -11.29 13.55
N TYR A 138 5.38 -11.05 12.26
CA TYR A 138 4.05 -11.31 11.69
C TYR A 138 3.63 -12.77 11.85
N LEU A 139 4.56 -13.72 11.70
CA LEU A 139 4.27 -15.12 11.94
C LEU A 139 3.87 -15.39 13.39
N GLU A 140 4.58 -14.80 14.36
CA GLU A 140 4.25 -14.87 15.78
C GLU A 140 2.88 -14.25 16.07
N ASP A 141 2.62 -13.04 15.56
CA ASP A 141 1.36 -12.32 15.74
C ASP A 141 0.18 -13.11 15.16
N VAL A 142 0.34 -13.70 13.96
CA VAL A 142 -0.70 -14.52 13.33
C VAL A 142 -0.96 -15.80 14.13
N ALA A 143 0.09 -16.45 14.63
CA ALA A 143 -0.06 -17.65 15.45
C ALA A 143 -0.72 -17.35 16.81
N GLU A 144 -0.44 -16.20 17.39
CA GLU A 144 -1.12 -15.70 18.59
C GLU A 144 -2.59 -15.41 18.27
N LYS A 145 -2.87 -14.69 17.17
CA LYS A 145 -4.22 -14.33 16.74
C LYS A 145 -5.10 -15.55 16.46
N LEU A 146 -4.54 -16.63 15.89
CA LEU A 146 -5.24 -17.92 15.77
C LEU A 146 -5.75 -18.42 17.13
N GLY A 147 -5.03 -18.17 18.23
CA GLY A 147 -5.49 -18.55 19.58
C GLY A 147 -6.70 -17.78 20.10
N GLU A 148 -7.01 -16.62 19.51
CA GLU A 148 -8.21 -15.84 19.85
C GLU A 148 -9.45 -16.31 19.08
N ILE A 149 -9.26 -17.13 18.06
CA ILE A 149 -10.33 -17.63 17.20
C ILE A 149 -10.93 -18.89 17.83
N PRO A 150 -12.26 -18.96 18.07
CA PRO A 150 -12.89 -20.09 18.76
C PRO A 150 -12.57 -21.46 18.16
N GLU A 151 -12.45 -21.54 16.84
CA GLU A 151 -12.11 -22.78 16.13
C GLU A 151 -10.71 -23.31 16.44
N PHE A 152 -9.77 -22.44 16.84
CA PHE A 152 -8.35 -22.79 17.06
C PHE A 152 -7.85 -22.50 18.49
N GLU A 153 -8.68 -21.93 19.37
CA GLU A 153 -8.34 -21.55 20.75
C GLU A 153 -7.73 -22.73 21.54
N SER A 154 -8.28 -23.94 21.35
CA SER A 154 -7.84 -25.15 22.04
C SER A 154 -6.54 -25.77 21.49
N LEU A 155 -6.04 -25.27 20.35
CA LEU A 155 -4.84 -25.82 19.71
C LEU A 155 -3.57 -25.38 20.44
N ASN A 156 -2.62 -26.32 20.55
CA ASN A 156 -1.28 -26.05 21.06
C ASN A 156 -0.62 -24.92 20.25
N PRO A 157 0.11 -23.98 20.88
CA PRO A 157 0.91 -22.97 20.20
C PRO A 157 1.75 -23.48 19.03
N ALA A 158 2.35 -24.67 19.13
CA ALA A 158 3.14 -25.27 18.05
C ALA A 158 2.29 -25.61 16.80
N VAL A 159 1.06 -26.09 17.01
CA VAL A 159 0.11 -26.38 15.93
C VAL A 159 -0.35 -25.08 15.28
N ARG A 160 -0.66 -24.05 16.07
CA ARG A 160 -1.02 -22.71 15.56
C ARG A 160 0.11 -22.10 14.73
N LEU A 161 1.35 -22.24 15.18
CA LEU A 161 2.52 -21.81 14.41
C LEU A 161 2.65 -22.59 13.09
N CYS A 162 2.43 -23.92 13.11
CA CYS A 162 2.40 -24.73 11.89
C CYS A 162 1.34 -24.22 10.91
N ILE A 163 0.11 -23.98 11.39
CA ILE A 163 -0.99 -23.45 10.58
C ILE A 163 -0.61 -22.09 9.98
N ALA A 164 -0.05 -21.17 10.78
CA ALA A 164 0.37 -19.86 10.29
C ALA A 164 1.43 -19.99 9.17
N VAL A 165 2.44 -20.87 9.32
CA VAL A 165 3.41 -21.14 8.25
C VAL A 165 2.76 -21.76 7.01
N ALA A 166 1.85 -22.70 7.21
CA ALA A 166 1.15 -23.40 6.13
C ALA A 166 0.26 -22.44 5.32
N VAL A 167 -0.47 -21.55 6.02
CA VAL A 167 -1.27 -20.47 5.43
C VAL A 167 -0.39 -19.53 4.61
N PHE A 168 0.79 -19.13 5.10
CA PHE A 168 1.71 -18.30 4.32
C PHE A 168 2.18 -18.98 3.04
N LYS A 169 2.48 -20.28 3.11
CA LYS A 169 2.94 -21.03 1.94
C LYS A 169 1.86 -21.13 0.86
N GLN A 170 0.59 -21.21 1.26
CA GLN A 170 -0.54 -21.37 0.34
C GLN A 170 -1.12 -20.04 -0.15
N TYR A 171 -1.28 -19.06 0.75
CA TYR A 171 -2.01 -17.81 0.51
C TYR A 171 -1.14 -16.56 0.69
N HIS A 172 0.16 -16.73 0.95
CA HIS A 172 1.10 -15.63 1.17
C HIS A 172 0.62 -14.68 2.29
N PHE A 173 0.91 -13.39 2.15
CA PHE A 173 0.53 -12.37 3.11
C PHE A 173 -0.99 -12.17 3.21
N ASP A 174 -1.74 -12.41 2.13
CA ASP A 174 -3.20 -12.28 2.14
C ASP A 174 -3.84 -13.28 3.12
N GLY A 175 -3.27 -14.50 3.22
CA GLY A 175 -3.72 -15.49 4.19
C GLY A 175 -3.50 -15.06 5.64
N TRP A 176 -2.33 -14.47 5.93
CA TRP A 176 -2.04 -13.89 7.23
C TRP A 176 -2.95 -12.72 7.56
N ALA A 177 -3.15 -11.80 6.61
CA ALA A 177 -4.06 -10.68 6.79
C ALA A 177 -5.51 -11.13 7.03
N ASN A 178 -5.99 -12.17 6.34
CA ASN A 178 -7.31 -12.74 6.61
C ASN A 178 -7.45 -13.26 8.05
N ILE A 179 -6.41 -13.83 8.64
CA ILE A 179 -6.42 -14.25 10.05
C ILE A 179 -6.41 -13.03 10.98
N MET A 180 -5.56 -12.03 10.67
CA MET A 180 -5.44 -10.83 11.51
C MET A 180 -6.74 -10.04 11.64
N TYR A 181 -7.55 -10.02 10.57
CA TYR A 181 -8.82 -9.27 10.51
C TYR A 181 -10.03 -10.20 10.40
N PHE A 182 -9.99 -11.34 11.09
CA PHE A 182 -11.07 -12.33 11.05
C PHE A 182 -12.43 -11.78 11.55
N ASP A 183 -12.40 -10.76 12.40
CA ASP A 183 -13.55 -10.12 13.03
C ASP A 183 -13.89 -8.74 12.45
N GLU A 184 -13.07 -8.17 11.56
CA GLU A 184 -13.33 -6.87 10.94
C GLU A 184 -14.49 -6.93 9.94
N TYR A 185 -15.23 -5.83 9.84
CA TYR A 185 -16.28 -5.66 8.84
C TYR A 185 -15.69 -5.28 7.47
N LEU A 186 -16.39 -5.65 6.38
CA LEU A 186 -15.98 -5.33 5.01
C LEU A 186 -15.69 -3.83 4.77
N LEU A 187 -16.40 -2.94 5.46
CA LEU A 187 -16.22 -1.49 5.33
C LEU A 187 -14.96 -0.97 6.03
N GLU A 188 -14.40 -1.73 6.98
CA GLU A 188 -13.19 -1.38 7.71
C GLU A 188 -11.95 -1.80 6.94
N ASN A 189 -12.03 -2.95 6.27
CA ASN A 189 -11.00 -3.45 5.39
C ASN A 189 -11.62 -4.23 4.21
N LEU A 190 -11.64 -3.58 3.05
CA LEU A 190 -12.25 -4.14 1.83
C LEU A 190 -11.54 -5.40 1.32
N SER A 191 -10.24 -5.55 1.63
CA SER A 191 -9.41 -6.64 1.13
C SER A 191 -9.41 -7.85 2.06
N ASN A 192 -9.30 -7.63 3.37
CA ASN A 192 -9.17 -8.68 4.36
C ASN A 192 -10.13 -8.40 5.52
N ASN A 193 -11.14 -9.25 5.71
CA ASN A 193 -12.20 -9.06 6.70
C ASN A 193 -12.83 -10.42 7.05
N GLY A 194 -13.82 -10.42 7.95
CA GLY A 194 -14.47 -11.66 8.36
C GLY A 194 -15.19 -12.44 7.25
N TYR A 195 -15.50 -11.84 6.10
CA TYR A 195 -16.02 -12.59 4.94
C TYR A 195 -14.89 -13.33 4.20
N THR A 196 -13.78 -12.65 3.88
CA THR A 196 -12.64 -13.29 3.21
C THR A 196 -11.99 -14.35 4.08
N TYR A 197 -11.90 -14.10 5.39
CA TYR A 197 -11.51 -15.10 6.39
C TYR A 197 -12.41 -16.34 6.35
N ARG A 198 -13.74 -16.17 6.45
CA ARG A 198 -14.69 -17.29 6.40
C ARG A 198 -14.56 -18.09 5.12
N ASN A 199 -14.42 -17.43 3.97
CA ASN A 199 -14.22 -18.12 2.70
C ASN A 199 -12.93 -18.95 2.70
N MET A 200 -11.85 -18.42 3.28
CA MET A 200 -10.57 -19.13 3.38
C MET A 200 -10.70 -20.36 4.27
N ILE A 201 -11.23 -20.25 5.50
CA ILE A 201 -11.28 -21.39 6.43
C ILE A 201 -12.24 -22.51 6.01
N HIS A 202 -13.25 -22.21 5.19
CA HIS A 202 -14.17 -23.21 4.67
C HIS A 202 -13.68 -23.87 3.36
N SER A 203 -12.58 -23.37 2.78
CA SER A 203 -11.96 -23.96 1.60
C SER A 203 -11.37 -25.33 1.91
N GLU A 204 -11.33 -26.20 0.89
CA GLU A 204 -10.76 -27.54 1.03
C GLU A 204 -9.25 -27.46 1.29
N GLU A 205 -8.59 -26.52 0.63
CA GLU A 205 -7.16 -26.26 0.77
C GLU A 205 -6.82 -25.92 2.23
N PHE A 206 -7.60 -25.07 2.88
CA PHE A 206 -7.34 -24.72 4.29
C PHE A 206 -7.52 -25.91 5.23
N LYS A 207 -8.57 -26.73 5.05
CA LYS A 207 -8.80 -27.93 5.87
C LYS A 207 -7.64 -28.91 5.77
N ILE A 208 -7.12 -29.14 4.57
CA ILE A 208 -5.95 -30.01 4.36
C ILE A 208 -4.72 -29.46 5.10
N LEU A 209 -4.52 -28.14 5.12
CA LEU A 209 -3.41 -27.53 5.86
C LEU A 209 -3.55 -27.74 7.37
N THR A 210 -4.74 -27.55 7.93
CA THR A 210 -4.97 -27.74 9.37
C THR A 210 -4.83 -29.20 9.78
N GLU A 211 -5.40 -30.13 9.01
CA GLU A 211 -5.27 -31.58 9.28
C GLU A 211 -3.81 -32.03 9.26
N ASN A 212 -3.01 -31.52 8.32
CA ASN A 212 -1.58 -31.86 8.26
C ASN A 212 -0.82 -31.36 9.50
N CYS A 213 -1.17 -30.18 10.03
CA CYS A 213 -0.52 -29.61 11.21
C CYS A 213 -0.94 -30.26 12.52
N GLU A 214 -2.19 -30.73 12.63
CA GLU A 214 -2.71 -31.39 13.85
C GLU A 214 -2.19 -32.83 14.00
N ASN A 215 -1.79 -33.47 12.90
CA ASN A 215 -1.27 -34.84 12.88
C ASN A 215 0.27 -34.94 13.00
N MET A 216 0.97 -33.82 13.22
CA MET A 216 2.43 -33.75 13.46
C MET A 216 2.78 -33.91 14.94
#